data_AF-A0AAN6MEN2-F1
#
_entry.id   AF-A0AAN6MEN2-F1
#
_cell.length_a   1.000
_cell.length_b   1.000
_cell.length_c   1.000
_cell.angle_alpha   90.00
_cell.angle_beta   90.00
_cell.angle_gamma   90.00
#
_symmetry.space_group_name_H-M   'P 1'
#
loop_
_entity.id
_entity.type
_entity.pdbx_description
1 polymer ?
#
loop_
_entity_poly.entity_id
_entity_poly.type
_entity_poly.pdbx_seq_one_letter_code
_entity_poly.pdbx_strand_id
1 'polypeptide(L)'
;MPFSLSLSRLVPRRQQRQRNALAAQPAQPLSSLFLQLPTDVVSYLCLEHLQPSSAVALSLACKSLFALIFPTAKFTLTRPERLELQLLLERDPASNSWYCDTCCFLHPILSKGPTRGARPRESCPDQRALLLSGSGFALTYQAVRLAMNRHFLGAPHGLPLDNFNLRLTAAGQLRWKEEWSARIIRDELFLSCRRTLSAPPWQDESLRYAMNLADPAYQLCTHFTTSAWALSAPNALTRGSPRPGQIFVPCRDYVESCRQCLSDFVTTVEQRARTRWFIGREKYWFFAVTSYHSLGSGQSPSDEKWKALVGKWSSTYNPWRDMDVYPRASVQEMWHEADAAYWVGGGQEADG
;
A
#
# COMPACT_ATOMS: atom_id res chain seq x y z
N MET A 1 -1.04 -2.87 57.47
CA MET A 1 -0.66 -3.97 56.57
C MET A 1 0.39 -3.44 55.61
N PRO A 2 1.66 -3.81 55.74
CA PRO A 2 2.77 -3.09 55.11
C PRO A 2 3.05 -3.55 53.68
N PHE A 3 3.48 -2.59 52.86
CA PHE A 3 4.00 -2.80 51.51
C PHE A 3 5.41 -3.41 51.57
N SER A 4 5.59 -4.56 50.92
CA SER A 4 6.91 -5.17 50.68
C SER A 4 7.45 -4.66 49.34
N LEU A 5 8.37 -3.70 49.38
CA LEU A 5 9.14 -3.25 48.21
C LEU A 5 10.37 -4.17 48.03
N SER A 6 10.37 -4.92 46.93
CA SER A 6 11.52 -5.73 46.50
C SER A 6 12.60 -4.81 45.91
N LEU A 7 13.70 -4.65 46.66
CA LEU A 7 14.96 -4.10 46.18
C LEU A 7 15.78 -5.25 45.59
N SER A 8 15.91 -5.31 44.27
CA SER A 8 16.85 -6.22 43.61
C SER A 8 17.53 -5.55 42.41
N ARG A 9 18.83 -5.28 42.64
CA ARG A 9 19.95 -5.34 41.68
C ARG A 9 20.02 -4.27 40.59
N LEU A 10 20.50 -3.10 41.02
CA LEU A 10 21.26 -2.18 40.16
C LEU A 10 22.58 -2.83 39.75
N VAL A 11 22.62 -3.44 38.56
CA VAL A 11 23.87 -3.77 37.88
C VAL A 11 24.54 -2.45 37.45
N PRO A 12 25.83 -2.23 37.72
CA PRO A 12 26.49 -0.96 37.42
C PRO A 12 26.61 -0.77 35.89
N ARG A 13 25.81 0.16 35.35
CA ARG A 13 25.77 0.59 33.93
C ARG A 13 27.13 0.96 33.31
N ARG A 14 28.21 1.09 34.09
CA ARG A 14 29.55 1.44 33.62
C ARG A 14 30.29 0.27 32.96
N GLN A 15 30.10 -0.98 33.38
CA GLN A 15 30.81 -2.13 32.79
C GLN A 15 30.22 -2.59 31.44
N GLN A 16 28.92 -2.38 31.20
CA GLN A 16 28.28 -2.71 29.91
C GLN A 16 28.79 -1.81 28.76
N ARG A 17 29.10 -0.54 29.05
CA ARG A 17 29.62 0.41 28.04
C ARG A 17 31.05 0.09 27.60
N GLN A 18 31.90 -0.47 28.47
CA GLN A 18 33.26 -0.85 28.09
C GLN A 18 33.31 -2.14 27.27
N ARG A 19 32.40 -3.10 27.50
CA ARG A 19 32.31 -4.32 26.66
C ARG A 19 31.80 -4.04 25.24
N ASN A 20 30.86 -3.09 25.08
CA ASN A 20 30.37 -2.73 23.74
C ASN A 20 31.35 -1.85 22.93
N ALA A 21 32.35 -1.25 23.57
CA ALA A 21 33.36 -0.43 22.89
C ALA A 21 34.52 -1.26 22.28
N LEU A 22 34.70 -2.51 22.72
CA LEU A 22 35.78 -3.39 22.26
C LEU A 22 35.38 -4.33 21.10
N ALA A 23 34.10 -4.39 20.74
CA ALA A 23 33.59 -5.29 19.70
C ALA A 23 33.34 -4.63 18.32
N ALA A 24 33.61 -3.33 18.18
CA ALA A 24 33.45 -2.62 16.92
C ALA A 24 34.79 -2.00 16.49
N GLN A 25 35.77 -2.85 16.17
CA GLN A 25 36.86 -2.37 15.31
C GLN A 25 36.23 -2.02 13.95
N PRO A 26 36.36 -0.79 13.46
CA PRO A 26 35.86 -0.44 12.13
C PRO A 26 36.59 -1.33 11.14
N ALA A 27 35.85 -2.21 10.47
CA ALA A 27 36.39 -3.02 9.39
C ALA A 27 37.12 -2.09 8.43
N GLN A 28 38.43 -2.31 8.26
CA GLN A 28 39.23 -1.57 7.29
C GLN A 28 38.50 -1.67 5.94
N PRO A 29 38.15 -0.55 5.30
CA PRO A 29 37.43 -0.59 4.04
C PRO A 29 38.29 -1.35 3.04
N LEU A 30 37.84 -2.53 2.65
CA LEU A 30 38.49 -3.32 1.61
C LEU A 30 38.57 -2.43 0.37
N SER A 31 39.78 -2.04 0.01
CA SER A 31 40.02 -1.25 -1.20
C SER A 31 39.50 -2.07 -2.38
N SER A 32 38.56 -1.49 -3.13
CA SER A 32 37.96 -2.16 -4.28
C SER A 32 39.04 -2.64 -5.25
N LEU A 33 39.13 -3.96 -5.48
CA LEU A 33 40.05 -4.57 -6.44
C LEU A 33 39.88 -3.98 -7.85
N PHE A 34 38.68 -3.53 -8.18
CA PHE A 34 38.37 -2.89 -9.46
C PHE A 34 39.14 -1.57 -9.64
N LEU A 35 39.30 -0.78 -8.59
CA LEU A 35 40.05 0.49 -8.64
C LEU A 35 41.57 0.30 -8.64
N GLN A 36 42.06 -0.94 -8.48
CA GLN A 36 43.48 -1.28 -8.59
C GLN A 36 43.89 -1.66 -10.01
N LEU A 37 42.93 -1.83 -10.92
CA LEU A 37 43.21 -2.10 -12.33
C LEU A 37 43.80 -0.85 -13.01
N PRO A 38 44.67 -1.01 -14.02
CA PRO A 38 45.14 0.11 -14.84
C PRO A 38 43.97 0.88 -15.45
N THR A 39 44.09 2.21 -15.54
CA THR A 39 43.03 3.10 -16.03
C THR A 39 42.54 2.73 -17.42
N ASP A 40 43.45 2.27 -18.29
CA ASP A 40 43.12 1.90 -19.67
C ASP A 40 42.26 0.64 -19.72
N VAL A 41 42.52 -0.32 -18.82
CA VAL A 41 41.72 -1.55 -18.69
C VAL A 41 40.34 -1.22 -18.16
N VAL A 42 40.24 -0.37 -17.13
CA VAL A 42 38.95 0.08 -16.58
C VAL A 42 38.13 0.81 -17.65
N SER A 43 38.74 1.75 -18.37
CA SER A 43 38.08 2.50 -19.46
C SER A 43 37.60 1.56 -20.56
N TYR A 44 38.44 0.64 -21.03
CA TYR A 44 38.07 -0.34 -22.05
C TYR A 44 36.88 -1.19 -21.62
N LEU A 45 36.93 -1.76 -20.40
CA LEU A 45 35.83 -2.56 -19.86
C LEU A 45 34.54 -1.75 -19.74
N CYS A 46 34.62 -0.51 -19.28
CA CYS A 46 33.43 0.30 -19.04
C CYS A 46 32.82 0.87 -20.31
N LEU A 47 33.64 1.27 -21.30
CA LEU A 47 33.16 1.95 -22.50
C LEU A 47 32.78 0.96 -23.62
N GLU A 48 33.48 -0.17 -23.73
CA GLU A 48 33.25 -1.14 -24.81
C GLU A 48 32.31 -2.29 -24.41
N HIS A 49 32.20 -2.60 -23.11
CA HIS A 49 31.47 -3.79 -22.65
C HIS A 49 30.26 -3.50 -21.74
N LEU A 50 30.06 -2.26 -21.30
CA LEU A 50 28.85 -1.88 -20.58
C LEU A 50 27.88 -1.14 -21.49
N GLN A 51 26.58 -1.29 -21.21
CA GLN A 51 25.58 -0.39 -21.77
C GLN A 51 25.88 1.05 -21.34
N PRO A 52 25.63 2.06 -22.19
CA PRO A 52 25.96 3.46 -21.87
C PRO A 52 25.36 3.95 -20.55
N SER A 53 24.12 3.56 -20.25
CA SER A 53 23.43 3.83 -18.98
C SER A 53 24.18 3.27 -17.76
N SER A 54 24.68 2.04 -17.87
CA SER A 54 25.45 1.34 -16.84
C SER A 54 26.85 1.93 -16.67
N ALA A 55 27.51 2.30 -17.77
CA ALA A 55 28.81 2.98 -17.73
C ALA A 55 28.70 4.33 -17.00
N VAL A 56 27.65 5.11 -17.30
CA VAL A 56 27.40 6.38 -16.60
C VAL A 56 27.05 6.14 -15.14
N ALA A 57 26.18 5.17 -14.80
CA ALA A 57 25.86 4.84 -13.42
C ALA A 57 27.12 4.45 -12.61
N LEU A 58 27.97 3.59 -13.17
CA LEU A 58 29.23 3.18 -12.55
C LEU A 58 30.18 4.38 -12.37
N SER A 59 30.24 5.28 -13.35
CA SER A 59 31.07 6.48 -13.25
C SER A 59 30.63 7.41 -12.12
N LEU A 60 29.36 7.36 -11.70
CA LEU A 60 28.84 8.17 -10.58
C LEU A 60 29.15 7.59 -9.20
N ALA A 61 29.62 6.33 -9.12
CA ALA A 61 29.90 5.66 -7.85
C ALA A 61 31.08 6.26 -7.07
N CYS A 62 32.08 6.82 -7.75
CA CYS A 62 33.21 7.49 -7.08
C CYS A 62 33.88 8.55 -7.95
N LYS A 63 34.64 9.46 -7.31
CA LYS A 63 35.34 10.57 -7.99
C LYS A 63 36.31 10.10 -9.07
N SER A 64 37.02 8.99 -8.85
CA SER A 64 38.00 8.45 -9.79
C SER A 64 37.33 7.94 -11.07
N LEU A 65 36.28 7.14 -10.93
CA LEU A 65 35.50 6.64 -12.07
C LEU A 65 34.76 7.76 -12.79
N PHE A 66 34.30 8.77 -12.04
CA PHE A 66 33.69 9.96 -12.62
C PHE A 66 34.68 10.69 -13.54
N ALA A 67 35.90 10.96 -13.07
CA ALA A 67 36.91 11.64 -13.87
C ALA A 67 37.33 10.81 -15.11
N LEU A 68 37.36 9.49 -14.97
CA LEU A 68 37.83 8.57 -16.02
C LEU A 68 36.78 8.30 -17.11
N ILE A 69 35.52 8.02 -16.72
CA ILE A 69 34.50 7.45 -17.62
C ILE A 69 33.42 8.46 -18.01
N PHE A 70 32.99 9.31 -17.06
CA PHE A 70 31.82 10.18 -17.25
C PHE A 70 31.92 11.16 -18.43
N PRO A 71 33.08 11.82 -18.71
CA PRO A 71 33.20 12.74 -19.83
C PRO A 71 32.87 12.10 -21.17
N THR A 72 33.24 10.84 -21.36
CA THR A 72 33.01 10.10 -22.60
C THR A 72 31.60 9.50 -22.62
N ALA A 73 31.18 8.87 -21.52
CA ALA A 73 29.92 8.12 -21.47
C ALA A 73 28.66 9.01 -21.43
N LYS A 74 28.73 10.24 -20.89
CA LYS A 74 27.52 11.07 -20.75
C LYS A 74 26.96 11.56 -22.09
N PHE A 75 27.82 11.75 -23.09
CA PHE A 75 27.43 12.31 -24.38
C PHE A 75 26.77 11.28 -25.30
N THR A 76 26.84 10.00 -24.95
CA THR A 76 26.27 8.91 -25.76
C THR A 76 24.83 8.57 -25.36
N LEU A 77 24.34 9.08 -24.22
CA LEU A 77 23.01 8.71 -23.71
C LEU A 77 21.86 9.26 -24.55
N THR A 78 21.20 8.35 -25.26
CA THR A 78 19.88 8.49 -25.87
C THR A 78 18.79 8.62 -24.80
N ARG A 79 17.58 9.01 -25.22
CA ARG A 79 16.41 9.11 -24.31
C ARG A 79 16.10 7.80 -23.55
N PRO A 80 16.02 6.61 -24.18
CA PRO A 80 15.76 5.36 -23.45
C PRO A 80 16.89 5.02 -22.46
N GLU A 81 18.14 5.29 -22.81
CA GLU A 81 19.27 5.02 -21.90
C GLU A 81 19.28 5.97 -20.70
N ARG A 82 18.78 7.21 -20.83
CA ARG A 82 18.58 8.10 -19.68
C ARG A 82 17.55 7.57 -18.70
N LEU A 83 16.47 6.97 -19.20
CA LEU A 83 15.48 6.29 -18.38
C LEU A 83 16.12 5.12 -17.62
N GLU A 84 16.88 4.28 -18.33
CA GLU A 84 17.59 3.16 -17.72
C GLU A 84 18.60 3.62 -16.66
N LEU A 85 19.37 4.68 -16.93
CA LEU A 85 20.27 5.30 -15.96
C LEU A 85 19.51 5.74 -14.70
N GLN A 86 18.35 6.38 -14.85
CA GLN A 86 17.56 6.81 -13.69
C GLN A 86 17.04 5.63 -12.86
N LEU A 87 16.63 4.53 -13.51
CA LEU A 87 16.25 3.29 -12.82
C LEU A 87 17.45 2.63 -12.12
N LEU A 88 18.65 2.69 -12.69
CA LEU A 88 19.87 2.22 -12.05
C LEU A 88 20.20 3.06 -10.80
N LEU A 89 20.06 4.38 -10.89
CA LEU A 89 20.31 5.30 -9.78
C LEU A 89 19.28 5.16 -8.64
N GLU A 90 18.01 4.83 -8.93
CA GLU A 90 17.00 4.50 -7.91
C GLU A 90 17.41 3.27 -7.07
N ARG A 91 18.16 2.34 -7.67
CA ARG A 91 18.70 1.15 -6.98
C ARG A 91 19.93 1.42 -6.13
N ASP A 92 20.51 2.63 -6.20
CA ASP A 92 21.61 3.01 -5.31
C ASP A 92 21.07 3.31 -3.91
N PRO A 93 21.47 2.54 -2.87
CA PRO A 93 21.00 2.73 -1.49
C PRO A 93 21.38 4.09 -0.91
N ALA A 94 22.42 4.75 -1.45
CA ALA A 94 22.82 6.08 -0.99
C ALA A 94 21.90 7.20 -1.50
N SER A 95 21.10 6.94 -2.54
CA SER A 95 20.41 8.00 -3.28
C SER A 95 19.24 8.62 -2.51
N ASN A 96 18.63 7.90 -1.56
CA ASN A 96 17.37 8.27 -0.88
C ASN A 96 16.35 8.89 -1.87
N SER A 97 16.29 8.33 -3.07
CA SER A 97 15.54 8.86 -4.20
C SER A 97 14.75 7.76 -4.89
N TRP A 98 13.73 8.16 -5.63
CA TRP A 98 12.88 7.25 -6.41
C TRP A 98 12.63 7.83 -7.79
N TYR A 99 12.48 6.95 -8.77
CA TYR A 99 12.23 7.36 -10.16
C TYR A 99 10.73 7.57 -10.40
N CYS A 100 10.37 8.76 -10.89
CA CYS A 100 9.00 9.07 -11.27
C CYS A 100 8.78 8.95 -12.77
N ASP A 101 7.96 7.97 -13.16
CA ASP A 101 7.59 7.72 -14.56
C ASP A 101 6.89 8.91 -15.24
N THR A 102 6.18 9.74 -14.48
CA THR A 102 5.45 10.87 -15.04
C THR A 102 6.39 11.94 -15.57
N CYS A 103 7.26 12.45 -14.71
CA CYS A 103 8.13 13.58 -15.05
C CYS A 103 9.48 13.11 -15.60
N CYS A 104 9.78 11.80 -15.50
CA CYS A 104 11.07 11.22 -15.85
C CYS A 104 12.23 11.82 -15.03
N PHE A 105 12.04 12.01 -13.71
CA PHE A 105 13.06 12.51 -12.79
C PHE A 105 13.16 11.66 -11.53
N LEU A 106 14.35 11.70 -10.91
CA LEU A 106 14.57 11.19 -9.56
C LEU A 106 14.11 12.22 -8.54
N HIS A 107 13.20 11.82 -7.68
CA HIS A 107 12.72 12.63 -6.57
C HIS A 107 13.26 12.11 -5.25
N PRO A 108 13.55 12.99 -4.27
CA PRO A 108 13.84 12.54 -2.92
C PRO A 108 12.63 11.80 -2.33
N ILE A 109 12.90 10.80 -1.49
CA ILE A 109 11.85 10.10 -0.73
C ILE A 109 11.38 11.02 0.39
N LEU A 110 10.31 11.77 0.13
CA LEU A 110 9.67 12.69 1.10
C LEU A 110 8.32 12.19 1.60
N SER A 111 7.73 11.21 0.92
CA SER A 111 6.40 10.71 1.24
C SER A 111 6.37 10.04 2.59
N LYS A 112 5.25 10.19 3.32
CA LYS A 112 4.97 9.43 4.55
C LYS A 112 4.06 8.24 4.31
N GLY A 113 3.69 7.97 3.05
CA GLY A 113 2.69 6.98 2.68
C GLY A 113 1.32 7.61 2.38
N PRO A 114 0.24 6.81 2.44
CA PRO A 114 -1.11 7.28 2.15
C PRO A 114 -1.53 8.43 3.07
N THR A 115 -2.26 9.40 2.53
CA THR A 115 -2.66 10.62 3.26
C THR A 115 -4.13 10.61 3.65
N ARG A 116 -4.48 11.44 4.65
CA ARG A 116 -5.87 11.70 5.05
C ARG A 116 -6.47 12.84 4.21
N GLY A 117 -7.15 12.52 3.11
CA GLY A 117 -8.06 13.41 2.37
C GLY A 117 -7.44 14.60 1.63
N ALA A 118 -6.21 15.02 1.98
CA ALA A 118 -5.48 16.05 1.25
C ALA A 118 -4.68 15.41 0.12
N ARG A 119 -4.87 15.93 -1.11
CA ARG A 119 -3.91 15.69 -2.18
C ARG A 119 -2.54 16.18 -1.70
N PRO A 120 -1.50 15.35 -1.74
CA PRO A 120 -0.16 15.80 -1.40
C PRO A 120 0.18 17.06 -2.20
N ARG A 121 0.62 18.13 -1.54
CA ARG A 121 1.25 19.27 -2.21
C ARG A 121 2.67 18.87 -2.62
N GLU A 122 2.78 17.90 -3.52
CA GLU A 122 4.06 17.47 -4.06
C GLU A 122 4.30 18.09 -5.43
N SER A 123 5.59 18.27 -5.73
CA SER A 123 6.11 18.99 -6.90
C SER A 123 5.86 18.31 -8.25
N CYS A 124 5.33 17.09 -8.28
CA CYS A 124 5.04 16.37 -9.53
C CYS A 124 3.57 16.56 -9.96
N PRO A 125 3.30 17.03 -11.19
CA PRO A 125 1.95 17.43 -11.63
C PRO A 125 0.97 16.27 -11.90
N ASP A 126 1.43 15.03 -12.12
CA ASP A 126 0.52 13.89 -12.37
C ASP A 126 0.42 13.00 -11.13
N GLN A 127 -0.35 13.47 -10.17
CA GLN A 127 -0.71 12.67 -9.00
C GLN A 127 -1.99 11.89 -9.30
N ARG A 128 -1.89 10.88 -10.16
CA ARG A 128 -2.93 9.85 -10.24
C ARG A 128 -2.97 9.15 -8.89
N ALA A 129 -3.91 9.59 -8.08
CA ALA A 129 -4.16 9.07 -6.76
C ALA A 129 -5.46 8.28 -6.81
N LEU A 130 -5.43 7.10 -6.20
CA LEU A 130 -6.65 6.43 -5.78
C LEU A 130 -7.30 7.29 -4.71
N LEU A 131 -8.37 7.98 -5.12
CA LEU A 131 -9.25 8.74 -4.26
C LEU A 131 -10.59 8.02 -4.29
N LEU A 132 -10.86 7.23 -3.25
CA LEU A 132 -12.17 6.65 -3.07
C LEU A 132 -13.06 7.70 -2.42
N SER A 133 -14.08 8.15 -3.14
CA SER A 133 -15.03 9.13 -2.60
C SER A 133 -15.52 8.70 -1.22
N GLY A 134 -15.54 9.71 -0.32
CA GLY A 134 -15.82 9.72 1.13
C GLY A 134 -15.10 8.68 2.00
N SER A 135 -14.06 8.06 1.45
CA SER A 135 -12.93 7.62 2.25
C SER A 135 -12.05 8.81 2.59
N GLY A 136 -11.51 8.84 3.81
CA GLY A 136 -10.40 9.75 4.13
C GLY A 136 -9.08 9.27 3.52
N PHE A 137 -9.02 8.07 2.94
CA PHE A 137 -7.80 7.48 2.40
C PHE A 137 -7.50 7.97 0.99
N ALA A 138 -6.32 8.55 0.81
CA ALA A 138 -5.77 8.90 -0.50
C ALA A 138 -4.44 8.16 -0.71
N LEU A 139 -4.33 7.44 -1.81
CA LEU A 139 -3.13 6.68 -2.16
C LEU A 139 -2.59 7.13 -3.51
N THR A 140 -1.36 7.63 -3.53
CA THR A 140 -0.66 7.97 -4.77
C THR A 140 0.10 6.77 -5.32
N TYR A 141 0.32 6.75 -6.63
CA TYR A 141 1.19 5.75 -7.25
C TYR A 141 2.61 5.76 -6.65
N GLN A 142 3.13 6.93 -6.30
CA GLN A 142 4.42 7.07 -5.62
C GLN A 142 4.47 6.27 -4.31
N ALA A 143 3.43 6.31 -3.48
CA ALA A 143 3.41 5.53 -2.25
C ALA A 143 3.46 4.02 -2.56
N VAL A 144 2.73 3.57 -3.60
CA VAL A 144 2.77 2.18 -4.10
C VAL A 144 4.20 1.82 -4.55
N ARG A 145 4.82 2.62 -5.40
CA ARG A 145 6.19 2.39 -5.90
C ARG A 145 7.20 2.34 -4.76
N LEU A 146 7.13 3.25 -3.79
CA LEU A 146 8.03 3.25 -2.64
C LEU A 146 7.84 2.01 -1.74
N ALA A 147 6.60 1.52 -1.57
CA ALA A 147 6.37 0.28 -0.83
C ALA A 147 7.01 -0.92 -1.55
N MET A 148 6.84 -0.98 -2.88
CA MET A 148 7.38 -2.07 -3.69
C MET A 148 8.89 -1.97 -3.89
N ASN A 149 9.47 -0.77 -4.00
CA ASN A 149 10.91 -0.57 -3.99
C ASN A 149 11.53 -1.06 -2.70
N ARG A 150 10.89 -0.81 -1.55
CA ARG A 150 11.36 -1.35 -0.27
C ARG A 150 11.37 -2.88 -0.27
N HIS A 151 10.37 -3.52 -0.87
CA HIS A 151 10.28 -4.97 -0.99
C HIS A 151 11.37 -5.54 -1.90
N PHE A 152 11.60 -4.95 -3.07
CA PHE A 152 12.57 -5.47 -4.03
C PHE A 152 14.02 -5.08 -3.76
N LEU A 153 14.26 -3.88 -3.21
CA LEU A 153 15.60 -3.29 -3.06
C LEU A 153 16.02 -3.17 -1.58
N GLY A 154 15.11 -3.41 -0.65
CA GLY A 154 15.37 -3.39 0.78
C GLY A 154 14.98 -2.10 1.49
N ALA A 155 15.20 -2.08 2.81
CA ALA A 155 14.72 -1.04 3.72
C ALA A 155 14.99 0.43 3.31
N PRO A 156 16.17 0.83 2.79
CA PRO A 156 16.46 2.23 2.49
C PRO A 156 15.75 2.76 1.23
N HIS A 157 15.17 1.90 0.40
CA HIS A 157 14.61 2.29 -0.91
C HIS A 157 13.13 2.65 -0.89
N GLY A 158 12.50 2.74 0.29
CA GLY A 158 11.13 3.23 0.34
C GLY A 158 10.39 3.01 1.64
N LEU A 159 9.07 2.85 1.51
CA LEU A 159 8.15 2.96 2.63
C LEU A 159 7.85 1.60 3.26
N PRO A 160 7.88 1.48 4.60
CA PRO A 160 7.42 0.27 5.27
C PRO A 160 5.91 0.08 5.03
N LEU A 161 5.47 -1.17 4.87
CA LEU A 161 4.06 -1.51 4.67
C LEU A 161 3.16 -1.01 5.81
N ASP A 162 3.69 -0.91 7.04
CA ASP A 162 2.96 -0.38 8.19
C ASP A 162 2.45 1.05 7.99
N ASN A 163 3.06 1.84 7.10
CA ASN A 163 2.55 3.17 6.79
C ASN A 163 1.18 3.15 6.09
N PHE A 164 0.78 2.01 5.53
CA PHE A 164 -0.54 1.82 4.92
C PHE A 164 -1.59 1.35 5.93
N ASN A 165 -1.17 0.99 7.15
CA ASN A 165 -2.07 0.58 8.22
C ASN A 165 -2.72 1.82 8.85
N LEU A 166 -3.82 2.27 8.26
CA LEU A 166 -4.54 3.47 8.70
C LEU A 166 -5.86 3.12 9.35
N ARG A 167 -6.11 3.74 10.51
CA ARG A 167 -7.43 3.72 11.15
C ARG A 167 -8.03 5.11 11.06
N LEU A 168 -9.19 5.18 10.43
CA LEU A 168 -9.96 6.41 10.27
C LEU A 168 -11.29 6.23 10.98
N THR A 169 -11.66 7.24 11.75
CA THR A 169 -12.95 7.30 12.45
C THR A 169 -13.46 8.70 12.28
N ALA A 170 -14.71 8.88 11.89
CA ALA A 170 -15.38 10.13 12.19
C ALA A 170 -16.66 9.90 12.98
N ALA A 171 -16.89 10.85 13.88
CA ALA A 171 -18.09 10.95 14.67
C ALA A 171 -19.00 11.95 13.98
N GLY A 172 -20.02 11.44 13.28
CA GLY A 172 -21.16 12.21 12.80
C GLY A 172 -22.46 11.62 13.34
N GLN A 173 -23.57 11.88 12.65
CA GLN A 173 -24.82 11.15 12.90
C GLN A 173 -24.64 9.64 12.74
N LEU A 174 -23.82 9.24 11.76
CA LEU A 174 -23.37 7.87 11.58
C LEU A 174 -21.98 7.69 12.18
N ARG A 175 -21.82 6.62 12.96
CA ARG A 175 -20.50 6.20 13.42
C ARG A 175 -19.89 5.35 12.33
N TRP A 176 -18.88 5.91 11.69
CA TRP A 176 -18.09 5.20 10.69
C TRP A 176 -16.67 4.97 11.18
N LYS A 177 -16.15 3.79 10.83
CA LYS A 177 -14.77 3.40 11.09
C LYS A 177 -14.24 2.68 9.85
N GLU A 178 -13.07 3.08 9.41
CA GLU A 178 -12.29 2.42 8.36
C GLU A 178 -10.97 1.92 8.93
N GLU A 179 -10.61 0.70 8.58
CA GLU A 179 -9.33 0.08 8.90
C GLU A 179 -8.70 -0.38 7.59
N TRP A 180 -7.59 0.26 7.24
CA TRP A 180 -6.77 -0.06 6.08
C TRP A 180 -5.60 -0.94 6.50
N SER A 181 -5.24 -1.88 5.63
CA SER A 181 -4.02 -2.67 5.76
C SER A 181 -3.46 -2.99 4.38
N ALA A 182 -2.15 -3.20 4.31
CA ALA A 182 -1.45 -3.57 3.09
C ALA A 182 -0.64 -4.85 3.27
N ARG A 183 -0.48 -5.59 2.18
CA ARG A 183 0.33 -6.81 2.11
C ARG A 183 0.99 -6.92 0.75
N ILE A 184 2.11 -7.63 0.69
CA ILE A 184 2.72 -8.02 -0.57
C ILE A 184 2.55 -9.53 -0.72
N ILE A 185 1.94 -9.96 -1.82
CA ILE A 185 1.60 -11.36 -2.10
C ILE A 185 2.06 -11.62 -3.52
N ARG A 186 2.97 -12.59 -3.70
CA ARG A 186 3.54 -12.94 -5.02
C ARG A 186 4.06 -11.71 -5.77
N ASP A 187 4.87 -10.89 -5.09
CA ASP A 187 5.46 -9.66 -5.64
C ASP A 187 4.48 -8.59 -6.13
N GLU A 188 3.23 -8.65 -5.67
CA GLU A 188 2.21 -7.64 -5.93
C GLU A 188 1.71 -7.00 -4.63
N LEU A 189 1.40 -5.70 -4.69
CA LEU A 189 0.82 -4.98 -3.56
C LEU A 189 -0.69 -5.20 -3.51
N PHE A 190 -1.18 -5.60 -2.33
CA PHE A 190 -2.58 -5.72 -2.02
C PHE A 190 -2.97 -4.74 -0.92
N LEU A 191 -4.22 -4.27 -0.98
CA LEU A 191 -4.85 -3.48 0.07
C LEU A 191 -6.14 -4.13 0.53
N SER A 192 -6.37 -4.07 1.84
CA SER A 192 -7.66 -4.39 2.45
C SER A 192 -8.19 -3.18 3.20
N CYS A 193 -9.47 -2.86 2.99
CA CYS A 193 -10.18 -1.83 3.73
C CYS A 193 -11.43 -2.44 4.37
N ARG A 194 -11.45 -2.48 5.71
CA ARG A 194 -12.64 -2.82 6.47
C ARG A 194 -13.37 -1.56 6.89
N ARG A 195 -14.55 -1.35 6.33
CA ARG A 195 -15.46 -0.28 6.72
C ARG A 195 -16.55 -0.83 7.62
N THR A 196 -16.84 -0.12 8.69
CA THR A 196 -17.99 -0.42 9.55
C THR A 196 -18.84 0.81 9.74
N LEU A 197 -20.15 0.63 9.59
CA LEU A 197 -21.17 1.65 9.81
C LEU A 197 -22.14 1.14 10.86
N SER A 198 -22.45 2.01 11.82
CA SER A 198 -23.51 1.76 12.78
C SER A 198 -24.31 3.03 12.98
N ALA A 199 -25.63 2.89 12.95
CA ALA A 199 -26.58 3.97 13.26
C ALA A 199 -27.34 3.63 14.55
N PRO A 200 -27.78 4.65 15.31
CA PRO A 200 -28.79 4.45 16.35
C PRO A 200 -30.10 3.90 15.78
N PRO A 201 -30.95 3.22 16.59
CA PRO A 201 -32.19 2.58 16.15
C PRO A 201 -33.21 3.53 15.52
N TRP A 202 -33.20 4.79 15.92
CA TRP A 202 -34.15 5.80 15.43
C TRP A 202 -33.72 6.45 14.10
N GLN A 203 -32.71 5.89 13.42
CA GLN A 203 -32.12 6.44 12.20
C GLN A 203 -32.01 5.42 11.05
N ASP A 204 -32.87 4.40 11.03
CA ASP A 204 -32.86 3.39 9.97
C ASP A 204 -33.03 4.02 8.56
N GLU A 205 -33.87 5.05 8.44
CA GLU A 205 -34.01 5.82 7.20
C GLU A 205 -32.76 6.65 6.87
N SER A 206 -32.11 7.26 7.87
CA SER A 206 -30.87 8.02 7.65
C SER A 206 -29.71 7.10 7.24
N LEU A 207 -29.66 5.88 7.78
CA LEU A 207 -28.71 4.86 7.40
C LEU A 207 -28.97 4.37 5.97
N ARG A 208 -30.24 4.16 5.61
CA ARG A 208 -30.63 3.83 4.24
C ARG A 208 -30.28 4.96 3.29
N TYR A 209 -30.55 6.20 3.66
CA TYR A 209 -30.24 7.39 2.88
C TYR A 209 -28.74 7.52 2.63
N ALA A 210 -27.93 7.35 3.68
CA ALA A 210 -26.48 7.36 3.58
C ALA A 210 -25.91 6.24 2.70
N MET A 211 -26.62 5.11 2.57
CA MET A 211 -26.22 4.03 1.66
C MET A 211 -26.77 4.19 0.23
N ASN A 212 -27.99 4.71 0.06
CA ASN A 212 -28.73 4.64 -1.20
C ASN A 212 -28.74 5.92 -2.04
N LEU A 213 -28.83 7.13 -1.46
CA LEU A 213 -29.58 8.20 -2.14
C LEU A 213 -28.95 9.59 -2.25
N ALA A 214 -27.82 9.92 -1.63
CA ALA A 214 -27.40 11.33 -1.67
C ALA A 214 -25.92 11.68 -1.68
N ASP A 215 -25.01 10.72 -1.52
CA ASP A 215 -23.61 11.07 -1.58
C ASP A 215 -22.81 9.99 -2.31
N PRO A 216 -22.09 10.30 -3.41
CA PRO A 216 -21.04 9.44 -3.93
C PRO A 216 -19.96 9.12 -2.89
N ALA A 217 -20.06 9.62 -1.66
CA ALA A 217 -19.18 9.44 -0.52
C ALA A 217 -18.73 8.02 -0.19
N TYR A 218 -19.23 6.94 -0.77
CA TYR A 218 -18.63 5.64 -0.47
C TYR A 218 -18.39 4.83 -1.73
N GLN A 219 -17.15 4.91 -2.19
CA GLN A 219 -16.61 4.06 -3.23
C GLN A 219 -15.85 2.90 -2.59
N LEU A 220 -16.23 1.67 -2.94
CA LEU A 220 -15.42 0.49 -2.61
C LEU A 220 -14.23 0.42 -3.56
N CYS A 221 -14.45 0.71 -4.84
CA CYS A 221 -13.43 1.07 -5.82
C CYS A 221 -13.94 2.24 -6.69
N THR A 222 -13.13 2.78 -7.58
CA THR A 222 -13.52 3.88 -8.47
C THR A 222 -14.69 3.54 -9.40
N HIS A 223 -14.94 2.24 -9.63
CA HIS A 223 -16.00 1.71 -10.48
C HIS A 223 -17.28 1.33 -9.72
N PHE A 224 -17.18 1.13 -8.41
CA PHE A 224 -18.25 0.50 -7.63
C PHE A 224 -18.55 1.34 -6.38
N THR A 225 -19.66 2.06 -6.45
CA THR A 225 -20.22 2.82 -5.33
C THR A 225 -21.09 1.92 -4.45
N THR A 226 -21.28 2.30 -3.20
CA THR A 226 -22.24 1.63 -2.30
C THR A 226 -23.69 1.74 -2.80
N SER A 227 -24.03 2.77 -3.58
CA SER A 227 -25.34 2.87 -4.22
C SER A 227 -25.52 1.86 -5.37
N ALA A 228 -24.48 1.65 -6.19
CA ALA A 228 -24.48 0.58 -7.19
C ALA A 228 -24.52 -0.81 -6.51
N TRP A 229 -23.81 -0.96 -5.39
CA TRP A 229 -23.92 -2.15 -4.53
C TRP A 229 -25.36 -2.37 -4.03
N ALA A 230 -25.99 -1.33 -3.51
CA ALA A 230 -27.37 -1.38 -3.02
C ALA A 230 -28.37 -1.87 -4.07
N LEU A 231 -28.12 -1.53 -5.33
CA LEU A 231 -28.93 -1.95 -6.46
C LEU A 231 -28.59 -3.37 -6.94
N SER A 232 -27.34 -3.82 -6.78
CA SER A 232 -26.84 -5.10 -7.29
C SER A 232 -26.84 -6.23 -6.27
N ALA A 233 -26.98 -5.93 -4.97
CA ALA A 233 -27.17 -6.90 -3.90
C ALA A 233 -28.65 -6.93 -3.47
N PRO A 234 -29.57 -7.50 -4.28
CA PRO A 234 -31.02 -7.48 -4.01
C PRO A 234 -31.37 -8.14 -2.67
N ASN A 235 -30.49 -9.02 -2.17
CA ASN A 235 -30.66 -9.72 -0.91
C ASN A 235 -30.23 -8.92 0.32
N ALA A 236 -29.44 -7.84 0.19
CA ALA A 236 -29.00 -7.02 1.33
C ALA A 236 -29.78 -5.70 1.42
N LEU A 237 -30.16 -5.13 0.26
CA LEU A 237 -30.96 -3.93 0.15
C LEU A 237 -32.20 -4.22 -0.69
N THR A 238 -33.34 -4.25 -0.01
CA THR A 238 -34.60 -4.75 -0.52
C THR A 238 -35.19 -3.83 -1.59
N ARG A 239 -34.88 -4.08 -2.87
CA ARG A 239 -35.90 -3.91 -3.92
C ARG A 239 -36.77 -5.16 -3.89
N GLY A 240 -37.75 -5.19 -2.97
CA GLY A 240 -38.71 -6.30 -2.86
C GLY A 240 -38.63 -7.10 -1.57
N SER A 241 -38.50 -6.44 -0.41
CA SER A 241 -38.67 -7.11 0.89
C SER A 241 -39.97 -7.93 0.89
N PRO A 242 -39.96 -9.19 1.35
CA PRO A 242 -41.18 -9.98 1.51
C PRO A 242 -42.12 -9.41 2.60
N ARG A 243 -41.67 -8.40 3.38
CA ARG A 243 -42.46 -7.78 4.47
C ARG A 243 -42.43 -6.25 4.39
N PRO A 244 -43.59 -5.57 4.42
CA PRO A 244 -43.68 -4.12 4.57
C PRO A 244 -42.91 -3.65 5.82
N GLY A 245 -42.09 -2.61 5.69
CA GLY A 245 -41.39 -1.97 6.81
C GLY A 245 -39.98 -2.52 7.13
N GLN A 246 -39.53 -3.62 6.52
CA GLN A 246 -38.15 -4.09 6.69
C GLN A 246 -37.22 -3.41 5.68
N ILE A 247 -36.35 -2.51 6.19
CA ILE A 247 -35.44 -1.69 5.37
C ILE A 247 -34.18 -2.46 4.95
N PHE A 248 -33.72 -3.40 5.79
CA PHE A 248 -32.51 -4.20 5.58
C PHE A 248 -32.78 -5.68 5.79
N VAL A 249 -32.13 -6.52 4.99
CA VAL A 249 -32.13 -7.97 5.17
C VAL A 249 -30.77 -8.39 5.71
N PRO A 250 -30.73 -9.12 6.83
CA PRO A 250 -29.47 -9.61 7.37
C PRO A 250 -28.75 -10.49 6.35
N CYS A 251 -27.46 -10.27 6.16
CA CYS A 251 -26.57 -11.14 5.41
C CYS A 251 -25.24 -11.26 6.14
N ARG A 252 -24.56 -12.39 5.97
CA ARG A 252 -23.22 -12.61 6.49
C ARG A 252 -22.33 -13.06 5.36
N ASP A 253 -21.16 -12.45 5.31
CA ASP A 253 -20.09 -12.83 4.39
C ASP A 253 -20.54 -12.91 2.92
N TYR A 254 -21.42 -12.00 2.50
CA TYR A 254 -21.88 -11.92 1.12
C TYR A 254 -20.74 -11.38 0.24
N VAL A 255 -20.25 -12.20 -0.68
CA VAL A 255 -19.09 -11.87 -1.53
C VAL A 255 -19.53 -11.36 -2.90
N GLU A 256 -18.90 -10.26 -3.34
CA GLU A 256 -19.03 -9.71 -4.68
C GLU A 256 -17.70 -9.24 -5.23
N SER A 257 -17.68 -8.95 -6.53
CA SER A 257 -16.48 -8.60 -7.28
C SER A 257 -16.75 -7.46 -8.26
N CYS A 258 -15.81 -6.52 -8.36
CA CYS A 258 -15.83 -5.53 -9.43
C CYS A 258 -15.52 -6.21 -10.77
N ARG A 259 -16.27 -5.86 -11.83
CA ARG A 259 -16.06 -6.37 -13.19
C ARG A 259 -15.02 -5.59 -13.99
N GLN A 260 -14.53 -4.47 -13.48
CA GLN A 260 -13.59 -3.58 -14.19
C GLN A 260 -12.19 -3.56 -13.58
N CYS A 261 -12.07 -3.82 -12.28
CA CYS A 261 -10.77 -3.90 -11.60
C CYS A 261 -10.71 -5.15 -10.71
N LEU A 262 -9.50 -5.49 -10.27
CA LEU A 262 -9.25 -6.58 -9.34
C LEU A 262 -9.57 -6.14 -7.92
N SER A 263 -10.87 -5.99 -7.65
CA SER A 263 -11.39 -5.72 -6.32
C SER A 263 -12.52 -6.69 -5.97
N ASP A 264 -12.41 -7.27 -4.79
CA ASP A 264 -13.44 -8.12 -4.17
C ASP A 264 -13.95 -7.48 -2.89
N PHE A 265 -15.20 -7.78 -2.54
CA PHE A 265 -15.90 -7.16 -1.44
C PHE A 265 -16.69 -8.21 -0.67
N VAL A 266 -16.61 -8.14 0.66
CA VAL A 266 -17.36 -8.99 1.58
C VAL A 266 -18.25 -8.11 2.43
N THR A 267 -19.55 -8.35 2.37
CA THR A 267 -20.53 -7.56 3.13
C THR A 267 -21.21 -8.40 4.20
N THR A 268 -21.30 -7.81 5.39
CA THR A 268 -22.11 -8.31 6.50
C THR A 268 -23.07 -7.24 6.95
N VAL A 269 -24.35 -7.59 7.00
CA VAL A 269 -25.45 -6.77 7.53
C VAL A 269 -26.12 -7.56 8.64
N GLU A 270 -26.13 -7.04 9.86
CA GLU A 270 -26.79 -7.74 10.95
C GLU A 270 -27.37 -6.77 11.98
N GLN A 271 -28.43 -7.23 12.65
CA GLN A 271 -29.00 -6.50 13.78
C GLN A 271 -28.25 -6.92 15.05
N ARG A 272 -27.54 -5.97 15.65
CA ARG A 272 -26.85 -6.15 16.93
C ARG A 272 -27.69 -5.55 18.05
N ALA A 273 -27.35 -5.91 19.29
CA ALA A 273 -27.94 -5.30 20.47
C ALA A 273 -26.84 -4.81 21.40
N ARG A 274 -27.02 -3.61 21.97
CA ARG A 274 -26.11 -3.03 22.95
C ARG A 274 -26.89 -2.70 24.22
N THR A 275 -26.34 -3.09 25.37
CA THR A 275 -26.91 -2.70 26.66
C THR A 275 -26.39 -1.31 27.04
N ARG A 276 -27.30 -0.38 27.32
CA ARG A 276 -26.99 0.91 27.95
C ARG A 276 -27.54 0.92 29.37
N TRP A 277 -26.72 1.37 30.32
CA TRP A 277 -27.04 1.40 31.76
C TRP A 277 -28.39 2.06 32.08
N PHE A 278 -28.85 3.03 31.28
CA PHE A 278 -30.11 3.77 31.52
C PHE A 278 -31.29 3.38 30.61
N ILE A 279 -31.06 2.73 29.47
CA ILE A 279 -32.09 2.51 28.42
C ILE A 279 -32.38 1.01 28.22
N GLY A 280 -31.59 0.13 28.84
CA GLY A 280 -31.69 -1.30 28.63
C GLY A 280 -31.05 -1.74 27.31
N ARG A 281 -31.60 -2.80 26.70
CA ARG A 281 -31.06 -3.44 25.49
C ARG A 281 -31.60 -2.77 24.24
N GLU A 282 -30.75 -2.04 23.56
CA GLU A 282 -31.06 -1.29 22.34
C GLU A 282 -30.59 -2.08 21.11
N LYS A 283 -31.50 -2.36 20.16
CA LYS A 283 -31.16 -3.01 18.88
C LYS A 283 -30.73 -1.99 17.85
N TYR A 284 -29.71 -2.28 17.06
CA TYR A 284 -29.23 -1.39 16.00
C TYR A 284 -28.70 -2.20 14.81
N TRP A 285 -28.68 -1.59 13.63
CA TRP A 285 -28.07 -2.21 12.46
C TRP A 285 -26.57 -1.98 12.41
N PHE A 286 -25.85 -3.05 12.11
CA PHE A 286 -24.42 -3.05 11.91
C PHE A 286 -24.12 -3.48 10.48
N PHE A 287 -23.38 -2.63 9.77
CA PHE A 287 -22.88 -2.89 8.43
C PHE A 287 -21.37 -3.00 8.49
N ALA A 288 -20.83 -4.05 7.92
CA ALA A 288 -19.41 -4.17 7.64
C ALA A 288 -19.22 -4.51 6.17
N VAL A 289 -18.35 -3.76 5.51
CA VAL A 289 -17.90 -4.06 4.15
C VAL A 289 -16.38 -4.12 4.19
N THR A 290 -15.82 -5.27 3.81
CA THR A 290 -14.38 -5.43 3.66
C THR A 290 -14.07 -5.50 2.18
N SER A 291 -13.29 -4.54 1.67
CA SER A 291 -12.83 -4.54 0.28
C SER A 291 -11.37 -4.99 0.21
N TYR A 292 -11.05 -5.78 -0.82
CA TYR A 292 -9.71 -6.27 -1.12
C TYR A 292 -9.34 -5.80 -2.52
N HIS A 293 -8.14 -5.27 -2.70
CA HIS A 293 -7.66 -4.69 -3.94
C HIS A 293 -6.30 -5.27 -4.29
N SER A 294 -6.12 -5.74 -5.53
CA SER A 294 -4.80 -6.00 -6.09
C SER A 294 -4.37 -4.79 -6.91
N LEU A 295 -3.22 -4.19 -6.54
CA LEU A 295 -2.68 -2.98 -7.16
C LEU A 295 -1.63 -3.30 -8.22
N GLY A 296 -1.23 -4.58 -8.34
CA GLY A 296 -0.18 -5.05 -9.23
C GLY A 296 1.23 -4.87 -8.66
N SER A 297 2.19 -4.86 -9.56
CA SER A 297 3.63 -4.88 -9.25
C SER A 297 4.16 -3.59 -8.61
N GLY A 298 3.45 -2.48 -8.82
CA GLY A 298 3.88 -1.15 -8.37
C GLY A 298 5.17 -0.64 -9.02
N GLN A 299 5.62 -1.25 -10.13
CA GLN A 299 6.84 -0.85 -10.83
C GLN A 299 6.61 0.17 -11.95
N SER A 300 5.40 0.22 -12.52
CA SER A 300 5.01 1.30 -13.43
C SER A 300 3.60 1.81 -13.12
N PRO A 301 3.31 3.13 -13.23
CA PRO A 301 1.93 3.60 -13.19
C PRO A 301 1.15 3.08 -14.40
N SER A 302 1.85 2.56 -15.40
CA SER A 302 1.24 1.89 -16.54
C SER A 302 0.78 0.45 -16.25
N ASP A 303 1.00 -0.07 -15.03
CA ASP A 303 0.48 -1.38 -14.61
C ASP A 303 -1.04 -1.44 -14.78
N GLU A 304 -1.53 -2.41 -15.55
CA GLU A 304 -2.93 -2.52 -15.91
C GLU A 304 -3.85 -2.69 -14.68
N LYS A 305 -3.39 -3.35 -13.61
CA LYS A 305 -4.15 -3.51 -12.37
C LYS A 305 -4.31 -2.16 -11.66
N TRP A 306 -3.23 -1.38 -11.60
CA TRP A 306 -3.25 -0.02 -11.06
C TRP A 306 -4.12 0.92 -11.90
N LYS A 307 -3.95 0.92 -13.24
CA LYS A 307 -4.77 1.73 -14.16
C LYS A 307 -6.25 1.44 -13.99
N ALA A 308 -6.60 0.16 -13.95
CA ALA A 308 -7.96 -0.28 -13.73
C ALA A 308 -8.47 0.27 -12.40
N LEU A 309 -7.75 0.09 -11.30
CA LEU A 309 -8.23 0.58 -10.00
C LEU A 309 -8.46 2.10 -9.93
N VAL A 310 -7.63 2.92 -10.60
CA VAL A 310 -7.73 4.39 -10.53
C VAL A 310 -8.75 4.98 -11.52
N GLY A 311 -9.15 4.23 -12.56
CA GLY A 311 -10.35 4.49 -13.37
C GLY A 311 -10.36 5.77 -14.22
N LYS A 312 -9.22 6.45 -14.45
CA LYS A 312 -9.15 7.77 -15.13
C LYS A 312 -8.02 7.92 -16.14
N TRP A 313 -7.77 6.92 -16.98
CA TRP A 313 -6.66 6.96 -17.95
C TRP A 313 -7.06 7.52 -19.32
N SER A 314 -8.25 7.17 -19.82
CA SER A 314 -8.88 7.80 -20.99
C SER A 314 -10.35 7.36 -21.08
N SER A 315 -11.18 8.06 -21.87
CA SER A 315 -12.55 7.61 -22.20
C SER A 315 -12.57 6.29 -22.99
N THR A 316 -11.44 5.89 -23.59
CA THR A 316 -11.31 4.68 -24.40
C THR A 316 -10.79 3.48 -23.61
N TYR A 317 -10.19 3.69 -22.44
CA TYR A 317 -9.66 2.62 -21.61
C TYR A 317 -10.77 2.09 -20.69
N ASN A 318 -11.38 0.98 -21.08
CA ASN A 318 -12.37 0.27 -20.28
C ASN A 318 -11.79 -1.10 -19.90
N PRO A 319 -11.01 -1.18 -18.80
CA PRO A 319 -10.46 -2.44 -18.35
C PRO A 319 -11.61 -3.32 -17.91
N TRP A 320 -11.64 -4.54 -18.43
CA TRP A 320 -12.53 -5.59 -17.95
C TRP A 320 -11.69 -6.58 -17.17
N ARG A 321 -12.16 -6.92 -15.97
CA ARG A 321 -11.63 -8.04 -15.23
C ARG A 321 -11.88 -9.30 -16.06
N ASP A 322 -10.80 -9.97 -16.41
CA ASP A 322 -10.88 -11.32 -16.96
C ASP A 322 -11.40 -12.25 -15.86
N MET A 323 -12.65 -12.70 -16.01
CA MET A 323 -13.33 -13.53 -15.01
C MET A 323 -12.89 -15.00 -15.07
N ASP A 324 -12.21 -15.42 -16.14
CA ASP A 324 -11.67 -16.76 -16.26
C ASP A 324 -10.32 -16.84 -15.53
N VAL A 325 -9.51 -15.78 -15.63
CA VAL A 325 -8.21 -15.68 -14.92
C VAL A 325 -8.40 -15.24 -13.46
N TYR A 326 -9.30 -14.29 -13.22
CA TYR A 326 -9.59 -13.75 -11.90
C TYR A 326 -11.08 -13.94 -11.58
N PRO A 327 -11.52 -15.15 -11.22
CA PRO A 327 -12.91 -15.41 -10.88
C PRO A 327 -13.35 -14.60 -9.66
N ARG A 328 -14.65 -14.59 -9.37
CA ARG A 328 -15.17 -13.88 -8.18
C ARG A 328 -14.45 -14.35 -6.92
N ALA A 329 -14.22 -13.43 -5.99
CA ALA A 329 -13.51 -13.67 -4.73
C ALA A 329 -12.00 -14.00 -4.82
N SER A 330 -11.41 -14.14 -6.01
CA SER A 330 -10.00 -14.54 -6.16
C SER A 330 -9.01 -13.63 -5.42
N VAL A 331 -9.25 -12.31 -5.36
CA VAL A 331 -8.40 -11.34 -4.66
C VAL A 331 -8.53 -11.51 -3.15
N GLN A 332 -9.74 -11.77 -2.65
CA GLN A 332 -9.99 -12.08 -1.25
C GLN A 332 -9.33 -13.42 -0.85
N GLU A 333 -9.44 -14.45 -1.69
CA GLU A 333 -8.85 -15.77 -1.45
C GLU A 333 -7.33 -15.66 -1.34
N MET A 334 -6.67 -15.01 -2.32
CA MET A 334 -5.23 -14.75 -2.27
C MET A 334 -4.82 -14.01 -0.98
N TRP A 335 -5.63 -13.04 -0.53
CA TRP A 335 -5.38 -12.31 0.70
C TRP A 335 -5.37 -13.23 1.94
N HIS A 336 -6.31 -14.17 2.03
CA HIS A 336 -6.44 -15.10 3.16
C HIS A 336 -5.48 -16.28 3.09
N GLU A 337 -5.14 -16.77 1.90
CA GLU A 337 -4.10 -17.79 1.71
C GLU A 337 -2.75 -17.32 2.28
N ALA A 338 -2.43 -16.03 2.11
CA ALA A 338 -1.23 -15.44 2.66
C ALA A 338 -1.21 -15.44 4.20
N ASP A 339 -2.37 -15.34 4.87
CA ASP A 339 -2.46 -15.50 6.33
C ASP A 339 -2.13 -16.93 6.72
N ALA A 340 -2.72 -17.91 6.03
CA ALA A 340 -2.52 -19.33 6.34
C ALA A 340 -1.05 -19.75 6.17
N ALA A 341 -0.38 -19.27 5.12
CA ALA A 341 1.05 -19.56 4.88
C ALA A 341 1.97 -19.03 6.00
N TYR A 342 1.67 -17.85 6.57
CA TYR A 342 2.45 -17.27 7.64
C TYR A 342 2.41 -18.12 8.92
N TRP A 343 1.25 -18.69 9.24
CA TRP A 343 1.07 -19.52 10.45
C TRP A 343 1.81 -20.86 10.38
N VAL A 344 1.97 -21.43 9.18
CA VAL A 344 2.66 -22.72 9.03
C VAL A 344 4.19 -22.56 9.08
N GLY A 345 4.73 -21.44 8.59
CA GLY A 345 6.18 -21.19 8.58
C GLY A 345 6.77 -20.63 9.89
N GLY A 346 6.01 -19.82 10.64
CA GLY A 346 6.51 -19.13 11.84
C GLY A 346 6.57 -19.96 13.12
N GLY A 347 6.10 -21.21 13.11
CA GLY A 347 5.97 -22.05 14.30
C GLY A 347 7.18 -22.95 14.62
N GLN A 348 8.22 -22.98 13.78
CA GLN A 348 9.34 -23.93 13.92
C GLN A 348 10.72 -23.34 14.24
N GLU A 349 10.88 -22.01 14.36
CA GLU A 349 12.21 -21.38 14.52
C GLU A 349 12.52 -20.80 15.92
N ALA A 350 11.76 -21.14 16.98
CA ALA A 350 11.94 -20.53 18.30
C ALA A 350 12.38 -21.46 19.45
N ASP A 351 12.74 -22.73 19.18
CA ASP A 351 13.26 -23.66 20.20
C ASP A 351 14.56 -24.35 19.73
N GLY A 352 15.63 -23.56 19.56
CA GLY A 352 16.98 -24.04 19.24
C GLY A 352 18.07 -23.27 19.97
#